data_AF-A0A822YPT9-F1
#
_entry.id   AF-A0A822YPT9-F1
#
_cell.length_a   1.000
_cell.length_b   1.000
_cell.length_c   1.000
_cell.angle_alpha   90.00
_cell.angle_beta   90.00
_cell.angle_gamma   90.00
#
_symmetry.space_group_name_H-M   'P 1'
#
loop_
_entity.id
_entity.type
_entity.pdbx_description
1 polymer ?
#
loop_
_entity_poly.entity_id
_entity_poly.type
_entity_poly.pdbx_seq_one_letter_code
_entity_poly.pdbx_strand_id
1 'polypeptide(L)'
;MEALLTTTTQFTAAHYHPLSSTSRPPLPPHHIRSFLSFSSTLAAAADIKTSSTTRLRRNSSPLPLRVSANSQAAPASVETSTISPTPSEMKAWVYGEYGGVDVLKFDPKVSVPDVKEDQVLIKVVAAALNPVDGKRRQGKFKATDSPLPTVPGYDVAGIVVKAGSQVQSLKEGDEVYGNINEKALENPKQFGSFAEYTAVEEKLLAPKPKNLDFAQAASLPLAVETAYEGLERSGFSAGKSILVLGGAGGVGTLVIQLAKQVFGASKVAATSSTGKLELLKSLGADLAIDYTKENFEDLPEKFDVVFDAVEGKVPREMGVLRRQIAAAESCSGDQRKREMQRGEEDGDLRKKQIWFVVAAQ
;
A
#
# COMPACT_ATOMS: atom_id res chain seq x y z
N MET A 1 -77.71 33.69 15.12
CA MET A 1 -78.75 32.65 15.15
C MET A 1 -78.02 31.31 15.12
N GLU A 2 -78.25 30.49 16.17
CA GLU A 2 -77.98 29.04 16.31
C GLU A 2 -76.56 28.53 15.97
N ALA A 3 -75.65 28.14 16.87
CA ALA A 3 -75.68 27.38 18.13
C ALA A 3 -76.12 25.90 18.01
N LEU A 4 -75.15 24.98 18.16
CA LEU A 4 -75.20 23.64 18.81
C LEU A 4 -73.75 23.08 18.83
N LEU A 5 -72.97 23.23 19.92
CA LEU A 5 -72.87 22.38 21.13
C LEU A 5 -72.49 20.91 20.80
N THR A 6 -71.20 20.54 20.90
CA THR A 6 -70.48 19.92 22.05
C THR A 6 -70.64 18.41 22.18
N THR A 7 -69.52 17.68 22.27
CA THR A 7 -69.19 16.90 23.48
C THR A 7 -67.71 16.49 23.50
N THR A 8 -67.10 16.75 24.65
CA THR A 8 -65.78 16.32 25.10
C THR A 8 -65.89 14.96 25.79
N THR A 9 -64.85 14.12 25.71
CA THR A 9 -64.57 13.13 26.78
C THR A 9 -63.06 13.02 26.97
N GLN A 10 -62.61 13.44 28.15
CA GLN A 10 -61.31 13.14 28.74
C GLN A 10 -61.32 11.70 29.29
N PHE A 11 -60.17 11.05 29.44
CA PHE A 11 -59.62 10.67 30.76
C PHE A 11 -58.26 9.93 30.66
N THR A 12 -57.29 10.51 31.36
CA THR A 12 -56.19 9.95 32.17
C THR A 12 -55.07 9.05 31.62
N ALA A 13 -53.88 9.55 31.97
CA ALA A 13 -52.57 8.93 32.04
C ALA A 13 -52.49 7.63 32.86
N ALA A 14 -51.56 6.77 32.46
CA ALA A 14 -50.90 5.81 33.33
C ALA A 14 -49.38 5.95 33.19
N HIS A 15 -48.72 6.09 34.33
CA HIS A 15 -47.27 6.15 34.53
C HIS A 15 -46.56 4.88 34.06
N TYR A 16 -45.35 5.02 33.50
CA TYR A 16 -44.30 4.02 33.65
C TYR A 16 -42.93 4.68 33.88
N HIS A 17 -42.25 4.21 34.92
CA HIS A 17 -40.96 4.66 35.43
C HIS A 17 -39.77 4.34 34.49
N PRO A 18 -38.65 5.07 34.63
CA PRO A 18 -37.43 4.84 33.86
C PRO A 18 -36.60 3.71 34.49
N LEU A 19 -36.08 2.79 33.66
CA LEU A 19 -35.06 1.83 34.05
C LEU A 19 -33.69 2.27 33.54
N SER A 20 -32.79 2.46 34.49
CA SER A 20 -31.36 2.69 34.33
C SER A 20 -30.61 1.41 33.98
N SER A 21 -29.56 1.58 33.18
CA SER A 21 -28.27 0.87 33.21
C SER A 21 -28.26 -0.66 33.23
N THR A 22 -27.95 -1.27 32.10
CA THR A 22 -27.10 -2.48 32.06
C THR A 22 -26.07 -2.35 30.95
N SER A 23 -24.81 -2.21 31.38
CA SER A 23 -23.59 -2.32 30.61
C SER A 23 -23.51 -3.64 29.84
N ARG A 24 -23.32 -3.57 28.52
CA ARG A 24 -22.87 -4.74 27.73
C ARG A 24 -21.41 -5.04 28.09
N PRO A 25 -21.04 -6.30 28.33
CA PRO A 25 -19.63 -6.67 28.50
C PRO A 25 -18.88 -6.53 27.17
N PRO A 26 -17.59 -6.14 27.19
CA PRO A 26 -16.76 -6.05 25.99
C PRO A 26 -16.44 -7.44 25.44
N LEU A 27 -16.42 -7.56 24.11
CA LEU A 27 -15.95 -8.75 23.40
C LEU A 27 -14.45 -8.97 23.66
N PRO A 28 -13.99 -10.22 23.85
CA PRO A 28 -12.59 -10.50 24.12
C PRO A 28 -11.70 -10.25 22.88
N PRO A 29 -10.42 -9.88 23.08
CA PRO A 29 -9.49 -9.64 21.99
C PRO A 29 -9.17 -10.96 21.25
N HIS A 30 -9.27 -10.94 19.93
CA HIS A 30 -8.81 -12.04 19.09
C HIS A 30 -7.29 -12.15 19.17
N HIS A 31 -6.81 -13.15 19.91
CA HIS A 31 -5.44 -13.63 19.81
C HIS A 31 -5.22 -14.24 18.41
N ILE A 32 -4.32 -13.63 17.63
CA ILE A 32 -3.70 -14.27 16.47
C ILE A 32 -2.85 -15.43 17.00
N ARG A 33 -3.41 -16.63 17.00
CA ARG A 33 -2.62 -17.85 17.16
C ARG A 33 -1.92 -18.15 15.85
N SER A 34 -0.59 -18.09 15.91
CA SER A 34 0.32 -18.64 14.92
C SER A 34 -0.03 -20.12 14.67
N PHE A 35 -0.47 -20.44 13.47
CA PHE A 35 -0.54 -21.81 12.97
C PHE A 35 0.40 -21.92 11.76
N LEU A 36 1.65 -22.30 12.05
CA LEU A 36 2.52 -22.96 11.09
C LEU A 36 2.14 -24.43 11.06
N SER A 37 1.59 -24.90 9.93
CA SER A 37 1.81 -26.24 9.38
C SER A 37 0.83 -26.46 8.23
N PHE A 38 1.30 -26.33 6.99
CA PHE A 38 0.76 -27.13 5.89
C PHE A 38 1.90 -27.97 5.32
N SER A 39 1.77 -29.26 5.58
CA SER A 39 2.62 -30.32 5.06
C SER A 39 2.39 -30.47 3.55
N SER A 40 3.47 -30.41 2.79
CA SER A 40 3.51 -30.69 1.36
C SER A 40 3.49 -32.20 1.13
N THR A 41 2.43 -32.73 0.52
CA THR A 41 2.49 -33.97 -0.26
C THR A 41 1.28 -34.06 -1.19
N LEU A 42 1.52 -34.01 -2.50
CA LEU A 42 1.09 -35.10 -3.38
C LEU A 42 1.94 -35.05 -4.67
N ALA A 43 2.55 -36.18 -4.98
CA ALA A 43 3.24 -36.46 -6.23
C ALA A 43 2.48 -37.55 -7.01
N ALA A 44 2.76 -37.58 -8.32
CA ALA A 44 2.55 -38.67 -9.29
C ALA A 44 1.11 -38.87 -9.84
N ALA A 45 0.88 -39.22 -11.11
CA ALA A 45 1.73 -39.40 -12.29
C ALA A 45 0.84 -39.62 -13.55
N ALA A 46 1.37 -39.37 -14.74
CA ALA A 46 1.42 -40.29 -15.91
C ALA A 46 1.69 -39.52 -17.23
N ASP A 47 2.18 -40.07 -18.33
CA ASP A 47 3.36 -40.89 -18.68
C ASP A 47 3.37 -40.94 -20.25
N ILE A 48 4.46 -41.46 -20.87
CA ILE A 48 4.60 -41.88 -22.30
C ILE A 48 4.98 -40.75 -23.32
N LYS A 49 6.09 -40.77 -24.07
CA LYS A 49 6.65 -41.83 -24.96
C LYS A 49 8.15 -41.64 -25.30
N THR A 50 8.74 -42.77 -25.71
CA THR A 50 10.14 -43.21 -25.88
C THR A 50 10.90 -42.81 -27.16
N SER A 51 12.26 -42.80 -27.10
CA SER A 51 13.26 -43.51 -27.96
C SER A 51 14.66 -42.86 -27.79
N SER A 52 15.85 -43.47 -27.88
CA SER A 52 16.37 -44.84 -28.08
C SER A 52 17.91 -44.82 -27.88
N THR A 53 18.47 -45.84 -27.21
CA THR A 53 19.81 -46.51 -27.35
C THR A 53 21.10 -45.68 -27.55
N THR A 54 22.19 -45.92 -26.79
CA THR A 54 23.14 -47.04 -27.02
C THR A 54 24.04 -47.32 -25.79
N ARG A 55 24.29 -48.61 -25.52
CA ARG A 55 25.16 -49.18 -24.46
C ARG A 55 26.63 -49.24 -24.89
N LEU A 56 27.55 -48.97 -23.96
CA LEU A 56 28.86 -49.65 -23.89
C LEU A 56 29.12 -50.11 -22.45
N ARG A 57 29.58 -51.35 -22.34
CA ARG A 57 29.72 -52.15 -21.12
C ARG A 57 31.22 -52.25 -20.79
N ARG A 58 31.62 -52.05 -19.54
CA ARG A 58 32.90 -52.56 -19.03
C ARG A 58 32.77 -52.98 -17.56
N ASN A 59 33.15 -54.23 -17.32
CA ASN A 59 33.26 -54.87 -16.01
C ASN A 59 34.55 -54.40 -15.30
N SER A 60 34.48 -54.16 -13.99
CA SER A 60 35.53 -54.61 -13.05
C SER A 60 35.07 -54.46 -11.60
N SER A 61 35.24 -55.54 -10.84
CA SER A 61 34.90 -55.73 -9.42
C SER A 61 35.74 -54.84 -8.48
N PRO A 62 35.25 -54.47 -7.27
CA PRO A 62 36.01 -53.64 -6.34
C PRO A 62 36.86 -54.48 -5.37
N LEU A 63 38.10 -54.02 -5.13
CA LEU A 63 38.96 -54.44 -4.01
C LEU A 63 38.79 -53.44 -2.84
N PRO A 64 38.90 -53.87 -1.57
CA PRO A 64 38.66 -53.00 -0.42
C PRO A 64 39.90 -52.16 -0.12
N LEU A 65 39.80 -50.84 -0.24
CA LEU A 65 40.81 -49.90 0.25
C LEU A 65 40.43 -49.44 1.67
N ARG A 66 41.26 -49.87 2.62
CA ARG A 66 41.25 -49.48 4.03
C ARG A 66 41.76 -48.03 4.12
N VAL A 67 40.91 -47.09 4.53
CA VAL A 67 41.31 -45.71 4.83
C VAL A 67 41.31 -45.53 6.34
N SER A 68 42.49 -45.27 6.90
CA SER A 68 42.65 -44.87 8.30
C SER A 68 42.08 -43.48 8.52
N ALA A 69 41.18 -43.35 9.50
CA ALA A 69 40.66 -42.06 9.95
C ALA A 69 41.67 -41.42 10.91
N ASN A 70 42.30 -40.32 10.50
CA ASN A 70 42.92 -39.38 11.42
C ASN A 70 41.88 -38.32 11.79
N SER A 71 41.40 -38.34 13.04
CA SER A 71 40.62 -37.24 13.59
C SER A 71 41.56 -36.12 14.04
N GLN A 72 41.66 -35.07 13.24
CA GLN A 72 42.02 -33.75 13.76
C GLN A 72 40.86 -32.82 13.43
N ALA A 73 40.09 -32.49 14.48
CA ALA A 73 39.09 -31.44 14.42
C ALA A 73 39.84 -30.10 14.30
N ALA A 74 39.74 -29.48 13.12
CA ALA A 74 40.05 -28.07 12.98
C ALA A 74 38.94 -27.27 13.68
N PRO A 75 39.25 -26.26 14.52
CA PRO A 75 38.22 -25.40 15.06
C PRO A 75 37.57 -24.65 13.89
N ALA A 76 36.23 -24.68 13.84
CA ALA A 76 35.46 -23.88 12.92
C ALA A 76 35.80 -22.40 13.16
N SER A 77 36.49 -21.79 12.20
CA SER A 77 36.69 -20.36 12.13
C SER A 77 35.33 -19.70 12.09
N VAL A 78 34.94 -19.04 13.18
CA VAL A 78 33.84 -18.09 13.16
C VAL A 78 34.31 -16.96 12.26
N GLU A 79 33.85 -16.94 11.00
CA GLU A 79 33.92 -15.75 10.17
C GLU A 79 33.03 -14.69 10.82
N THR A 80 33.60 -13.93 11.74
CA THR A 80 33.08 -12.62 12.11
C THR A 80 32.99 -11.81 10.83
N SER A 81 31.77 -11.65 10.31
CA SER A 81 31.47 -10.76 9.21
C SER A 81 31.99 -9.37 9.58
N THR A 82 33.12 -8.99 8.99
CA THR A 82 33.74 -7.69 9.22
C THR A 82 32.77 -6.64 8.69
N ILE A 83 32.13 -5.91 9.59
CA ILE A 83 31.23 -4.81 9.27
C ILE A 83 32.08 -3.71 8.65
N SER A 84 31.92 -3.50 7.34
CA SER A 84 32.51 -2.34 6.68
C SER A 84 31.90 -1.08 7.29
N PRO A 85 32.70 -0.09 7.73
CA PRO A 85 32.18 1.14 8.30
C PRO A 85 31.30 1.85 7.28
N THR A 86 30.18 2.43 7.74
CA THR A 86 29.32 3.29 6.92
C THR A 86 30.17 4.44 6.35
N PRO A 87 30.12 4.70 5.04
CA PRO A 87 30.88 5.80 4.45
C PRO A 87 30.31 7.16 4.87
N SER A 88 31.13 8.22 4.85
CA SER A 88 30.68 9.59 5.11
C SER A 88 30.01 10.23 3.90
N GLU A 89 30.31 9.76 2.70
CA GLU A 89 29.76 10.23 1.42
C GLU A 89 29.17 9.05 0.64
N MET A 90 28.20 9.34 -0.22
CA MET A 90 27.49 8.39 -1.07
C MET A 90 27.13 9.00 -2.41
N LYS A 91 26.79 8.14 -3.37
CA LYS A 91 26.18 8.54 -4.64
C LYS A 91 24.68 8.75 -4.47
N ALA A 92 24.16 9.81 -5.07
CA ALA A 92 22.73 10.07 -5.11
C ALA A 92 22.33 10.88 -6.35
N TRP A 93 21.03 10.86 -6.64
CA TRP A 93 20.41 11.89 -7.49
C TRP A 93 19.98 13.07 -6.64
N VAL A 94 20.22 14.29 -7.10
CA VAL A 94 19.99 15.53 -6.35
C VAL A 94 19.39 16.60 -7.25
N TYR A 95 18.53 17.46 -6.72
CA TYR A 95 18.20 18.73 -7.35
C TYR A 95 18.37 19.89 -6.36
N GLY A 96 19.02 20.96 -6.81
CA GLY A 96 19.27 22.17 -6.00
C GLY A 96 18.25 23.28 -6.23
N GLU A 97 17.38 23.13 -7.23
CA GLU A 97 16.30 24.05 -7.58
C GLU A 97 15.11 23.28 -8.13
N TYR A 98 13.92 23.89 -8.09
CA TYR A 98 12.71 23.30 -8.67
C TYR A 98 12.70 23.47 -10.19
N GLY A 99 12.17 22.49 -10.93
CA GLY A 99 12.08 22.59 -12.39
C GLY A 99 11.62 21.34 -13.12
N GLY A 100 11.97 21.26 -14.41
CA GLY A 100 11.83 20.07 -15.26
C GLY A 100 12.93 19.03 -14.99
N VAL A 101 12.87 17.85 -15.61
CA VAL A 101 13.78 16.72 -15.28
C VAL A 101 15.27 17.08 -15.40
N ASP A 102 15.55 18.11 -16.19
CA ASP A 102 16.83 18.77 -16.37
C ASP A 102 17.49 19.26 -15.07
N VAL A 103 16.75 19.58 -14.01
CA VAL A 103 17.34 19.98 -12.70
C VAL A 103 17.88 18.80 -11.89
N LEU A 104 17.52 17.55 -12.25
CA LEU A 104 17.96 16.35 -11.54
C LEU A 104 19.36 15.96 -12.01
N LYS A 105 20.34 16.00 -11.10
CA LYS A 105 21.76 15.71 -11.36
C LYS A 105 22.23 14.53 -10.53
N PHE A 106 23.10 13.72 -11.11
CA PHE A 106 23.82 12.69 -10.37
C PHE A 106 24.99 13.34 -9.64
N ASP A 107 25.08 13.13 -8.33
CA ASP A 107 26.17 13.60 -7.48
C ASP A 107 26.87 12.38 -6.85
N PRO A 108 28.19 12.18 -7.12
CA PRO A 108 28.92 11.06 -6.56
C PRO A 108 29.35 11.24 -5.09
N LYS A 109 29.11 12.40 -4.47
CA LYS A 109 29.65 12.77 -3.14
C LYS A 109 28.64 13.54 -2.28
N VAL A 110 27.47 12.97 -2.06
CA VAL A 110 26.47 13.47 -1.11
C VAL A 110 26.77 12.92 0.28
N SER A 111 26.66 13.74 1.34
CA SER A 111 26.83 13.26 2.71
C SER A 111 25.77 12.20 3.07
N VAL A 112 26.20 11.11 3.70
CA VAL A 112 25.27 10.12 4.27
C VAL A 112 24.53 10.78 5.45
N PRO A 113 23.19 10.67 5.53
CA PRO A 113 22.43 11.31 6.61
C PRO A 113 22.74 10.70 7.98
N ASP A 114 22.78 11.55 8.99
CA ASP A 114 22.84 11.11 10.38
C ASP A 114 21.56 10.39 10.80
N VAL A 115 21.71 9.40 11.69
CA VAL A 115 20.62 8.58 12.21
C VAL A 115 20.14 9.16 13.53
N LYS A 116 18.86 9.55 13.61
CA LYS A 116 18.21 9.94 14.86
C LYS A 116 17.89 8.72 15.73
N GLU A 117 17.52 8.98 16.98
CA GLU A 117 17.27 7.93 17.98
C GLU A 117 16.18 6.93 17.56
N ASP A 118 15.14 7.38 16.85
CA ASP A 118 14.01 6.58 16.36
C ASP A 118 14.17 6.09 14.91
N GLN A 119 15.34 6.28 14.31
CA GLN A 119 15.61 5.98 12.91
C GLN A 119 16.56 4.80 12.73
N VAL A 120 16.48 4.17 11.57
CA VAL A 120 17.51 3.28 11.04
C VAL A 120 18.16 3.89 9.80
N LEU A 121 19.43 3.59 9.58
CA LEU A 121 20.08 3.80 8.29
C LEU A 121 19.89 2.55 7.43
N ILE A 122 19.35 2.75 6.24
CA ILE A 122 19.15 1.69 5.26
C ILE A 122 20.20 1.82 4.18
N LYS A 123 20.92 0.74 3.88
CA LYS A 123 21.63 0.58 2.62
C LYS A 123 20.61 0.21 1.55
N VAL A 124 20.35 1.14 0.63
CA VAL A 124 19.32 1.00 -0.39
C VAL A 124 19.75 -0.06 -1.40
N VAL A 125 18.86 -1.01 -1.67
CA VAL A 125 19.03 -2.02 -2.73
C VAL A 125 18.15 -1.68 -3.93
N ALA A 126 16.92 -1.23 -3.68
CA ALA A 126 15.99 -0.77 -4.70
C ALA A 126 15.14 0.39 -4.19
N ALA A 127 14.68 1.23 -5.11
CA ALA A 127 13.76 2.33 -4.87
C ALA A 127 12.76 2.41 -6.03
N ALA A 128 11.55 2.91 -5.79
CA ALA A 128 10.54 3.10 -6.82
C ALA A 128 10.23 4.58 -7.06
N LEU A 129 9.87 4.88 -8.30
CA LEU A 129 9.41 6.20 -8.73
C LEU A 129 7.91 6.32 -8.55
N ASN A 130 7.50 7.43 -7.96
CA ASN A 130 6.10 7.82 -7.86
C ASN A 130 5.85 9.17 -8.55
N PRO A 131 4.63 9.42 -9.05
CA PRO A 131 4.26 10.74 -9.59
C PRO A 131 4.59 11.91 -8.64
N VAL A 132 4.45 11.71 -7.32
CA VAL A 132 4.79 12.71 -6.29
C VAL A 132 6.26 13.17 -6.37
N ASP A 133 7.21 12.30 -6.74
CA ASP A 133 8.62 12.68 -6.90
C ASP A 133 8.79 13.76 -7.96
N GLY A 134 8.10 13.59 -9.10
CA GLY A 134 8.09 14.54 -10.19
C GLY A 134 7.41 15.85 -9.81
N LYS A 135 6.28 15.79 -9.10
CA LYS A 135 5.53 16.97 -8.64
C LYS A 135 6.28 17.77 -7.59
N ARG A 136 6.96 17.08 -6.67
CA ARG A 136 7.85 17.69 -5.68
C ARG A 136 8.96 18.47 -6.37
N ARG A 137 9.67 17.80 -7.29
CA ARG A 137 10.76 18.40 -8.06
C ARG A 137 10.30 19.59 -8.92
N GLN A 138 9.06 19.59 -9.40
CA GLN A 138 8.44 20.73 -10.10
C GLN A 138 8.01 21.87 -9.17
N GLY A 139 8.15 21.73 -7.85
CA GLY A 139 7.79 22.75 -6.86
C GLY A 139 6.28 22.92 -6.64
N LYS A 140 5.46 21.90 -6.96
CA LYS A 140 3.99 21.97 -6.84
C LYS A 140 3.50 22.20 -5.41
N PHE A 141 4.31 21.84 -4.42
CA PHE A 141 4.02 22.01 -2.98
C PHE A 141 5.21 22.60 -2.22
N LYS A 142 5.97 23.49 -2.88
CA LYS A 142 7.16 24.16 -2.30
C LYS A 142 6.91 24.93 -1.00
N ALA A 143 5.65 25.32 -0.73
CA ALA A 143 5.29 26.06 0.47
C ALA A 143 5.38 25.22 1.76
N THR A 144 5.30 23.90 1.62
CA THR A 144 5.31 22.93 2.72
C THR A 144 6.43 21.90 2.57
N ASP A 145 7.35 22.11 1.62
CA ASP A 145 8.47 21.20 1.34
C ASP A 145 9.63 21.41 2.31
N SER A 146 10.51 20.41 2.43
CA SER A 146 11.79 20.57 3.12
C SER A 146 12.74 21.47 2.32
N PRO A 147 13.78 22.05 2.95
CA PRO A 147 14.79 22.83 2.24
C PRO A 147 15.47 22.06 1.10
N LEU A 148 15.84 22.78 0.04
CA LEU A 148 16.78 22.33 -1.00
C LEU A 148 18.22 22.38 -0.46
N PRO A 149 19.18 21.61 -1.03
CA PRO A 149 19.01 20.63 -2.11
C PRO A 149 18.28 19.37 -1.64
N THR A 150 17.67 18.63 -2.56
CA THR A 150 16.89 17.43 -2.23
C THR A 150 17.40 16.21 -2.99
N VAL A 151 17.57 15.10 -2.27
CA VAL A 151 17.62 13.75 -2.84
C VAL A 151 16.18 13.24 -2.94
N PRO A 152 15.65 12.91 -4.14
CA PRO A 152 14.28 12.41 -4.30
C PRO A 152 14.13 10.93 -3.90
N GLY A 153 12.91 10.41 -4.00
CA GLY A 153 12.56 9.02 -3.75
C GLY A 153 11.79 8.83 -2.44
N TYR A 154 10.61 8.24 -2.54
CA TYR A 154 9.72 7.94 -1.40
C TYR A 154 9.80 6.48 -0.99
N ASP A 155 9.76 5.56 -1.96
CA ASP A 155 9.77 4.13 -1.67
C ASP A 155 11.19 3.59 -1.61
N VAL A 156 11.45 2.73 -0.63
CA VAL A 156 12.74 2.07 -0.44
C VAL A 156 12.54 0.59 -0.13
N ALA A 157 13.47 -0.25 -0.60
CA ALA A 157 13.76 -1.55 -0.02
C ALA A 157 15.27 -1.73 0.11
N GLY A 158 15.72 -2.24 1.25
CA GLY A 158 17.13 -2.34 1.55
C GLY A 158 17.43 -3.06 2.85
N ILE A 159 18.66 -2.88 3.32
CA ILE A 159 19.19 -3.58 4.50
C ILE A 159 19.53 -2.55 5.57
N VAL A 160 19.09 -2.79 6.80
CA VAL A 160 19.46 -1.94 7.94
C VAL A 160 20.96 -2.10 8.22
N VAL A 161 21.69 -0.99 8.28
CA VAL A 161 23.14 -0.96 8.55
C VAL A 161 23.53 -0.19 9.81
N LYS A 162 22.57 0.53 10.41
CA LYS A 162 22.73 1.21 11.70
C LYS A 162 21.34 1.48 12.28
N ALA A 163 21.20 1.37 13.60
CA ALA A 163 19.96 1.69 14.30
C ALA A 163 20.20 2.77 15.37
N GLY A 164 19.24 3.67 15.54
CA GLY A 164 19.18 4.61 16.64
C GLY A 164 18.88 3.92 17.98
N SER A 165 19.12 4.63 19.08
CA SER A 165 19.00 4.10 20.44
C SER A 165 17.58 3.75 20.89
N GLN A 166 16.54 4.30 20.23
CA GLN A 166 15.13 4.06 20.53
C GLN A 166 14.46 3.08 19.56
N VAL A 167 15.18 2.56 18.57
CA VAL A 167 14.70 1.51 17.66
C VAL A 167 14.59 0.18 18.43
N GLN A 168 13.45 -0.50 18.35
CA GLN A 168 13.16 -1.69 19.17
C GLN A 168 12.92 -2.98 18.37
N SER A 169 12.32 -2.85 17.19
CA SER A 169 11.84 -3.95 16.36
C SER A 169 12.76 -4.29 15.19
N LEU A 170 13.62 -3.35 14.79
CA LEU A 170 14.60 -3.51 13.71
C LEU A 170 16.04 -3.54 14.24
N LYS A 171 16.91 -4.30 13.57
CA LYS A 171 18.35 -4.36 13.86
C LYS A 171 19.16 -4.42 12.58
N GLU A 172 20.47 -4.18 12.71
CA GLU A 172 21.43 -4.35 11.61
C GLU A 172 21.31 -5.73 10.96
N GLY A 173 21.35 -5.74 9.63
CA GLY A 173 21.16 -6.93 8.80
C GLY A 173 19.72 -7.24 8.41
N ASP A 174 18.71 -6.58 9.01
CA ASP A 174 17.31 -6.81 8.64
C ASP A 174 17.02 -6.26 7.22
N GLU A 175 16.30 -7.06 6.42
CA GLU A 175 15.75 -6.64 5.14
C GLU A 175 14.42 -5.93 5.36
N VAL A 176 14.31 -4.67 4.92
CA VAL A 176 13.15 -3.81 5.16
C VAL A 176 12.67 -3.13 3.88
N TYR A 177 11.43 -2.67 3.89
CA TYR A 177 10.85 -1.85 2.83
C TYR A 177 9.80 -0.88 3.42
N GLY A 178 9.54 0.23 2.73
CA GLY A 178 8.56 1.22 3.17
C GLY A 178 8.55 2.51 2.36
N ASN A 179 7.50 3.32 2.57
CA ASN A 179 7.44 4.71 2.14
C ASN A 179 8.05 5.58 3.25
N ILE A 180 9.13 6.28 2.94
CA ILE A 180 9.93 6.98 3.95
C ILE A 180 9.31 8.31 4.43
N ASN A 181 8.14 8.71 3.91
CA ASN A 181 7.51 9.97 4.24
C ASN A 181 6.15 9.74 4.90
N GLU A 182 6.05 10.00 6.21
CA GLU A 182 4.79 9.94 6.97
C GLU A 182 3.73 10.88 6.39
N LYS A 183 4.14 12.11 6.05
CA LYS A 183 3.29 13.09 5.39
C LYS A 183 3.90 13.45 4.06
N ALA A 184 3.28 12.94 2.99
CA ALA A 184 3.88 13.03 1.65
C ALA A 184 4.13 14.46 1.16
N LEU A 185 3.33 15.44 1.61
CA LEU A 185 3.37 16.83 1.13
C LEU A 185 3.78 17.85 2.20
N GLU A 186 3.96 17.41 3.45
CA GLU A 186 4.30 18.28 4.59
C GLU A 186 5.66 17.86 5.15
N ASN A 187 6.68 18.68 4.87
CA ASN A 187 8.07 18.46 5.27
C ASN A 187 8.60 17.04 4.93
N PRO A 188 8.41 16.55 3.68
CA PRO A 188 8.98 15.27 3.26
C PRO A 188 10.51 15.28 3.39
N LYS A 189 11.13 14.11 3.60
CA LYS A 189 12.58 13.99 3.85
C LYS A 189 13.39 14.65 2.74
N GLN A 190 14.44 15.38 3.16
CA GLN A 190 15.42 15.98 2.26
C GLN A 190 16.33 14.92 1.61
N PHE A 191 16.62 13.83 2.33
CA PHE A 191 17.46 12.72 1.90
C PHE A 191 16.62 11.49 1.56
N GLY A 192 16.09 11.46 0.33
CA GLY A 192 15.22 10.39 -0.18
C GLY A 192 15.94 9.08 -0.53
N SER A 193 15.21 8.16 -1.16
CA SER A 193 15.68 6.81 -1.48
C SER A 193 16.48 6.68 -2.78
N PHE A 194 16.60 7.74 -3.60
CA PHE A 194 17.46 7.72 -4.81
C PHE A 194 18.93 7.99 -4.47
N ALA A 195 19.43 7.26 -3.47
CA ALA A 195 20.78 7.31 -2.94
C ALA A 195 21.22 5.92 -2.47
N GLU A 196 22.51 5.73 -2.19
CA GLU A 196 23.01 4.45 -1.66
C GLU A 196 22.56 4.21 -0.20
N TYR A 197 22.27 5.27 0.56
CA TYR A 197 21.79 5.20 1.94
C TYR A 197 20.67 6.22 2.22
N THR A 198 19.74 5.88 3.11
CA THR A 198 18.71 6.82 3.61
C THR A 198 18.35 6.51 5.07
N ALA A 199 17.99 7.54 5.84
CA ALA A 199 17.62 7.43 7.25
C ALA A 199 16.10 7.54 7.43
N VAL A 200 15.49 6.52 8.03
CA VAL A 200 14.03 6.34 8.07
C VAL A 200 13.58 5.97 9.47
N GLU A 201 12.50 6.58 9.93
CA GLU A 201 11.87 6.26 11.22
C GLU A 201 11.41 4.80 11.22
N GLU A 202 11.65 4.07 12.31
CA GLU A 202 11.29 2.65 12.43
C GLU A 202 9.80 2.39 12.09
N LYS A 203 8.91 3.31 12.50
CA LYS A 203 7.47 3.19 12.28
C LYS A 203 7.03 3.19 10.81
N LEU A 204 7.89 3.65 9.89
CA LEU A 204 7.59 3.73 8.45
C LEU A 204 8.08 2.50 7.67
N LEU A 205 8.64 1.51 8.37
CA LEU A 205 9.24 0.34 7.75
C LEU A 205 8.53 -0.93 8.20
N ALA A 206 8.44 -1.87 7.26
CA ALA A 206 8.06 -3.23 7.53
C ALA A 206 9.19 -4.19 7.13
N PRO A 207 9.28 -5.38 7.75
CA PRO A 207 10.16 -6.43 7.27
C PRO A 207 9.81 -6.81 5.83
N LYS A 208 10.82 -6.92 4.95
CA LYS A 208 10.61 -7.35 3.57
C LYS A 208 10.05 -8.79 3.55
N PRO A 209 8.94 -9.06 2.86
CA PRO A 209 8.48 -10.43 2.65
C PRO A 209 9.58 -11.28 2.01
N LYS A 210 9.81 -12.48 2.56
CA LYS A 210 10.90 -13.37 2.11
C LYS A 210 10.73 -13.86 0.67
N ASN A 211 9.50 -13.87 0.17
CA ASN A 211 9.15 -14.32 -1.17
C ASN A 211 9.20 -13.19 -2.22
N LEU A 212 9.52 -11.96 -1.83
CA LEU A 212 9.71 -10.84 -2.74
C LEU A 212 11.20 -10.50 -2.83
N ASP A 213 11.67 -10.24 -4.05
CA ASP A 213 12.96 -9.57 -4.23
C ASP A 213 12.87 -8.09 -3.81
N PHE A 214 14.01 -7.40 -3.74
CA PHE A 214 14.05 -6.00 -3.31
C PHE A 214 13.32 -5.05 -4.28
N ALA A 215 13.36 -5.32 -5.59
CA ALA A 215 12.69 -4.47 -6.56
C ALA A 215 11.16 -4.60 -6.47
N GLN A 216 10.65 -5.82 -6.32
CA GLN A 216 9.26 -6.10 -6.03
C GLN A 216 8.82 -5.43 -4.74
N ALA A 217 9.59 -5.59 -3.65
CA ALA A 217 9.28 -4.94 -2.39
C ALA A 217 9.25 -3.40 -2.50
N ALA A 218 10.27 -2.79 -3.11
CA ALA A 218 10.34 -1.33 -3.28
C ALA A 218 9.18 -0.77 -4.13
N SER A 219 8.57 -1.56 -5.00
CA SER A 219 7.45 -1.11 -5.86
C SER A 219 6.10 -0.98 -5.16
N LEU A 220 6.00 -1.38 -3.89
CA LEU A 220 4.73 -1.50 -3.18
C LEU A 220 4.34 -0.31 -2.29
N PRO A 221 5.21 0.26 -1.42
CA PRO A 221 4.76 0.92 -0.19
C PRO A 221 3.78 2.07 -0.41
N LEU A 222 4.18 3.15 -1.09
CA LEU A 222 3.28 4.28 -1.31
C LEU A 222 2.00 3.85 -2.02
N ALA A 223 2.12 3.04 -3.07
CA ALA A 223 0.98 2.64 -3.88
C ALA A 223 -0.02 1.73 -3.12
N VAL A 224 0.47 0.79 -2.31
CA VAL A 224 -0.36 -0.14 -1.54
C VAL A 224 -1.01 0.55 -0.35
N GLU A 225 -0.27 1.40 0.36
CA GLU A 225 -0.78 2.21 1.45
C GLU A 225 -1.91 3.12 0.95
N THR A 226 -1.69 3.78 -0.19
CA THR A 226 -2.67 4.66 -0.83
C THR A 226 -3.95 3.90 -1.24
N ALA A 227 -3.79 2.72 -1.84
CA ALA A 227 -4.91 1.88 -2.24
C ALA A 227 -5.73 1.40 -1.02
N TYR A 228 -5.04 0.92 0.01
CA TYR A 228 -5.65 0.43 1.24
C TYR A 228 -6.40 1.54 1.99
N GLU A 229 -5.74 2.67 2.21
CA GLU A 229 -6.32 3.82 2.89
C GLU A 229 -7.54 4.37 2.14
N GLY A 230 -7.50 4.42 0.80
CA GLY A 230 -8.65 4.86 0.02
C GLY A 230 -9.86 3.94 0.12
N LEU A 231 -9.63 2.62 0.14
CA LEU A 231 -10.70 1.64 0.38
C LEU A 231 -11.29 1.80 1.79
N GLU A 232 -10.45 1.91 2.82
CA GLU A 232 -10.90 2.11 4.20
C GLU A 232 -11.70 3.41 4.38
N ARG A 233 -11.15 4.54 3.93
CA ARG A 233 -11.81 5.85 4.06
C ARG A 233 -13.14 5.89 3.32
N SER A 234 -13.29 5.10 2.26
CA SER A 234 -14.56 4.97 1.53
C SER A 234 -15.65 4.18 2.24
N GLY A 235 -15.32 3.51 3.34
CA GLY A 235 -16.22 2.56 4.00
C GLY A 235 -16.50 1.35 3.11
N PHE A 236 -15.57 1.00 2.20
CA PHE A 236 -15.67 -0.20 1.39
C PHE A 236 -15.60 -1.43 2.30
N SER A 237 -16.44 -2.42 2.00
CA SER A 237 -16.63 -3.60 2.84
C SER A 237 -17.14 -4.76 1.99
N ALA A 238 -17.04 -5.96 2.53
CA ALA A 238 -17.42 -7.19 1.85
C ALA A 238 -18.83 -7.12 1.26
N GLY A 239 -18.97 -7.64 0.04
CA GLY A 239 -20.23 -7.64 -0.70
C GLY A 239 -20.53 -6.36 -1.48
N LYS A 240 -19.77 -5.27 -1.28
CA LYS A 240 -19.92 -4.05 -2.09
C LYS A 240 -19.25 -4.17 -3.46
N SER A 241 -19.75 -3.38 -4.39
CA SER A 241 -19.23 -3.20 -5.74
C SER A 241 -18.37 -1.95 -5.85
N ILE A 242 -17.32 -1.98 -6.67
CA ILE A 242 -16.39 -0.85 -6.87
C ILE A 242 -16.05 -0.65 -8.35
N LEU A 243 -15.95 0.61 -8.76
CA LEU A 243 -15.35 1.04 -10.02
C LEU A 243 -14.00 1.72 -9.76
N VAL A 244 -12.94 1.20 -10.39
CA VAL A 244 -11.58 1.75 -10.30
C VAL A 244 -11.24 2.50 -11.59
N LEU A 245 -11.11 3.82 -11.52
CA LEU A 245 -10.65 4.61 -12.66
C LEU A 245 -9.12 4.58 -12.71
N GLY A 246 -8.54 4.18 -13.85
CA GLY A 246 -7.08 4.07 -13.99
C GLY A 246 -6.50 2.77 -13.43
N GLY A 247 -7.20 1.66 -13.61
CA GLY A 247 -6.87 0.36 -13.00
C GLY A 247 -5.52 -0.26 -13.38
N ALA A 248 -4.83 0.27 -14.39
CA ALA A 248 -3.52 -0.23 -14.84
C ALA A 248 -2.33 0.63 -14.38
N GLY A 249 -2.55 1.61 -13.50
CA GLY A 249 -1.48 2.38 -12.84
C GLY A 249 -1.03 1.73 -11.53
N GLY A 250 0.04 2.23 -10.91
CA GLY A 250 0.62 1.63 -9.69
C GLY A 250 -0.38 1.48 -8.53
N VAL A 251 -1.18 2.52 -8.27
CA VAL A 251 -2.27 2.44 -7.26
C VAL A 251 -3.43 1.59 -7.77
N GLY A 252 -3.86 1.80 -9.02
CA GLY A 252 -5.05 1.14 -9.57
C GLY A 252 -4.95 -0.38 -9.59
N THR A 253 -3.79 -0.95 -9.91
CA THR A 253 -3.57 -2.41 -9.89
C THR A 253 -3.69 -2.99 -8.48
N LEU A 254 -3.31 -2.22 -7.46
CA LEU A 254 -3.41 -2.63 -6.05
C LEU A 254 -4.84 -2.44 -5.53
N VAL A 255 -5.57 -1.40 -5.95
CA VAL A 255 -6.99 -1.23 -5.59
C VAL A 255 -7.81 -2.42 -6.07
N ILE A 256 -7.61 -2.88 -7.33
CA ILE A 256 -8.32 -4.06 -7.87
C ILE A 256 -8.07 -5.28 -7.00
N GLN A 257 -6.80 -5.58 -6.72
CA GLN A 257 -6.42 -6.77 -5.95
C GLN A 257 -6.89 -6.69 -4.50
N LEU A 258 -6.70 -5.56 -3.82
CA LEU A 258 -7.15 -5.37 -2.45
C LEU A 258 -8.68 -5.45 -2.35
N ALA A 259 -9.40 -4.78 -3.25
CA ALA A 259 -10.87 -4.82 -3.26
C ALA A 259 -11.37 -6.26 -3.40
N LYS A 260 -10.81 -7.04 -4.35
CA LYS A 260 -11.24 -8.41 -4.61
C LYS A 260 -10.80 -9.39 -3.53
N GLN A 261 -9.52 -9.40 -3.18
CA GLN A 261 -8.88 -10.46 -2.39
C GLN A 261 -8.88 -10.19 -0.89
N VAL A 262 -8.89 -8.92 -0.47
CA VAL A 262 -8.78 -8.53 0.94
C VAL A 262 -10.11 -8.01 1.49
N PHE A 263 -10.79 -7.13 0.74
CA PHE A 263 -12.05 -6.52 1.18
C PHE A 263 -13.29 -7.29 0.75
N GLY A 264 -13.17 -8.34 -0.07
CA GLY A 264 -14.29 -9.21 -0.43
C GLY A 264 -15.35 -8.55 -1.31
N ALA A 265 -14.93 -7.74 -2.29
CA ALA A 265 -15.81 -7.11 -3.26
C ALA A 265 -16.73 -8.13 -3.96
N SER A 266 -18.02 -7.83 -4.06
CA SER A 266 -18.94 -8.62 -4.89
C SER A 266 -18.65 -8.45 -6.38
N LYS A 267 -18.24 -7.24 -6.77
CA LYS A 267 -17.88 -6.91 -8.15
C LYS A 267 -16.82 -5.80 -8.20
N VAL A 268 -15.81 -5.99 -9.04
CA VAL A 268 -14.78 -5.00 -9.35
C VAL A 268 -14.84 -4.65 -10.83
N ALA A 269 -15.20 -3.42 -11.15
CA ALA A 269 -15.00 -2.84 -12.48
C ALA A 269 -13.75 -1.97 -12.49
N ALA A 270 -13.05 -1.89 -13.61
CA ALA A 270 -11.88 -1.03 -13.74
C ALA A 270 -11.71 -0.51 -15.16
N THR A 271 -11.24 0.73 -15.30
CA THR A 271 -10.99 1.36 -16.60
C THR A 271 -9.52 1.30 -17.00
N SER A 272 -9.24 1.02 -18.28
CA SER A 272 -7.94 1.25 -18.92
C SER A 272 -8.09 1.35 -20.43
N SER A 273 -6.99 1.51 -21.17
CA SER A 273 -7.00 1.46 -22.64
C SER A 273 -7.01 0.01 -23.14
N THR A 274 -7.46 -0.21 -24.39
CA THR A 274 -7.61 -1.52 -25.03
C THR A 274 -6.52 -2.54 -24.69
N GLY A 275 -5.24 -2.16 -24.80
CA GLY A 275 -4.10 -3.06 -24.65
C GLY A 275 -3.85 -3.54 -23.21
N LYS A 276 -4.56 -3.00 -22.22
CA LYS A 276 -4.35 -3.28 -20.78
C LYS A 276 -5.53 -3.99 -20.12
N LEU A 277 -6.61 -4.27 -20.85
CA LEU A 277 -7.83 -4.84 -20.27
C LEU A 277 -7.61 -6.25 -19.71
N GLU A 278 -6.79 -7.07 -20.38
CA GLU A 278 -6.46 -8.42 -19.89
C GLU A 278 -5.64 -8.39 -18.59
N LEU A 279 -4.81 -7.36 -18.39
CA LEU A 279 -4.15 -7.13 -17.11
C LEU A 279 -5.17 -6.84 -16.00
N LEU A 280 -6.20 -6.01 -16.26
CA LEU A 280 -7.21 -5.73 -15.25
C LEU A 280 -7.94 -7.01 -14.81
N LYS A 281 -8.31 -7.85 -15.78
CA LYS A 281 -8.97 -9.14 -15.52
C LYS A 281 -8.07 -10.08 -14.72
N SER A 282 -6.80 -10.20 -15.09
CA SER A 282 -5.86 -11.08 -14.37
C SER A 282 -5.61 -10.66 -12.93
N LEU A 283 -5.77 -9.36 -12.63
CA LEU A 283 -5.68 -8.81 -11.27
C LEU A 283 -6.97 -8.99 -10.46
N GLY A 284 -8.08 -9.39 -11.09
CA GLY A 284 -9.36 -9.67 -10.41
C GLY A 284 -10.51 -8.72 -10.76
N ALA A 285 -10.39 -7.89 -11.80
CA ALA A 285 -11.53 -7.13 -12.29
C ALA A 285 -12.54 -8.05 -13.00
N ASP A 286 -13.79 -8.02 -12.54
CA ASP A 286 -14.93 -8.72 -13.15
C ASP A 286 -15.41 -8.02 -14.44
N LEU A 287 -15.20 -6.70 -14.52
CA LEU A 287 -15.55 -5.88 -15.68
C LEU A 287 -14.39 -4.93 -16.04
N ALA A 288 -13.72 -5.19 -17.15
CA ALA A 288 -12.67 -4.31 -17.69
C ALA A 288 -13.28 -3.38 -18.76
N ILE A 289 -13.25 -2.07 -18.51
CA ILE A 289 -13.89 -1.04 -19.33
C ILE A 289 -12.81 -0.31 -20.14
N ASP A 290 -13.03 -0.21 -21.45
CA ASP A 290 -12.14 0.50 -22.36
C ASP A 290 -12.55 1.97 -22.48
N TYR A 291 -11.89 2.85 -21.73
CA TYR A 291 -12.25 4.28 -21.72
C TYR A 291 -12.04 4.95 -23.09
N THR A 292 -11.36 4.30 -24.04
CA THR A 292 -11.15 4.84 -25.39
C THR A 292 -12.32 4.57 -26.33
N LYS A 293 -13.26 3.70 -25.94
CA LYS A 293 -14.40 3.27 -26.76
C LYS A 293 -15.74 3.63 -26.15
N GLU A 294 -15.82 3.68 -24.83
CA GLU A 294 -17.05 3.97 -24.10
C GLU A 294 -16.76 4.80 -22.86
N ASN A 295 -17.76 5.58 -22.47
CA ASN A 295 -17.78 6.37 -21.25
C ASN A 295 -18.35 5.51 -20.13
N PHE A 296 -17.62 5.37 -19.02
CA PHE A 296 -18.05 4.53 -17.90
C PHE A 296 -19.29 5.11 -17.20
N GLU A 297 -19.50 6.43 -17.29
CA GLU A 297 -20.62 7.17 -16.72
C GLU A 297 -21.96 6.84 -17.40
N ASP A 298 -21.90 6.48 -18.69
CA ASP A 298 -23.06 6.14 -19.52
C ASP A 298 -23.51 4.69 -19.31
N LEU A 299 -22.74 3.89 -18.58
CA LEU A 299 -23.14 2.52 -18.23
C LEU A 299 -24.38 2.55 -17.32
N PRO A 300 -25.37 1.67 -17.56
CA PRO A 300 -26.55 1.55 -16.71
C PRO A 300 -26.21 1.01 -15.32
N GLU A 301 -25.11 0.25 -15.24
CA GLU A 301 -24.57 -0.26 -13.99
C GLU A 301 -23.98 0.87 -13.13
N LYS A 302 -24.30 0.85 -11.84
CA LYS A 302 -23.77 1.78 -10.82
C LYS A 302 -23.07 0.97 -9.73
N PHE A 303 -22.10 1.61 -9.07
CA PHE A 303 -21.23 0.96 -8.10
C PHE A 303 -21.38 1.63 -6.74
N ASP A 304 -21.21 0.87 -5.66
CA ASP A 304 -21.27 1.41 -4.29
C ASP A 304 -20.15 2.43 -4.03
N VAL A 305 -18.96 2.17 -4.61
CA VAL A 305 -17.78 3.03 -4.51
C VAL A 305 -17.17 3.28 -5.90
N VAL A 306 -16.70 4.50 -6.14
CA VAL A 306 -15.76 4.81 -7.23
C VAL A 306 -14.45 5.25 -6.62
N PHE A 307 -13.38 4.56 -7.01
CA PHE A 307 -12.01 4.92 -6.68
C PHE A 307 -11.37 5.57 -7.90
N ASP A 308 -11.15 6.87 -7.83
CA ASP A 308 -10.51 7.65 -8.88
C ASP A 308 -9.00 7.75 -8.63
N ALA A 309 -8.24 7.03 -9.45
CA ALA A 309 -6.79 7.06 -9.51
C ALA A 309 -6.30 7.74 -10.81
N VAL A 310 -7.12 8.59 -11.44
CA VAL A 310 -6.78 9.37 -12.64
C VAL A 310 -6.79 10.86 -12.32
N GLU A 311 -5.70 11.55 -12.64
CA GLU A 311 -5.65 12.99 -12.44
C GLU A 311 -6.61 13.77 -13.37
N GLY A 312 -7.43 14.63 -12.78
CA GLY A 312 -8.05 15.78 -13.46
C GLY A 312 -9.20 15.49 -14.43
N LYS A 313 -9.73 14.25 -14.50
CA LYS A 313 -10.70 13.86 -15.55
C LYS A 313 -12.13 13.56 -15.09
N VAL A 314 -12.44 13.54 -13.79
CA VAL A 314 -13.83 13.34 -13.36
C VAL A 314 -14.59 14.67 -13.38
N PRO A 315 -15.66 14.81 -14.20
CA PRO A 315 -16.48 16.02 -14.25
C PRO A 315 -17.04 16.36 -12.86
N ARG A 316 -16.95 17.64 -12.47
CA ARG A 316 -17.42 18.16 -11.18
C ARG A 316 -18.93 17.97 -10.95
N GLU A 317 -19.69 17.68 -12.01
CA GLU A 317 -21.15 17.65 -12.03
C GLU A 317 -21.75 16.32 -11.53
N MET A 318 -20.93 15.29 -11.30
CA MET A 318 -21.37 13.97 -10.83
C MET A 318 -21.57 13.88 -9.31
N GLY A 319 -22.27 14.83 -8.69
CA GLY A 319 -22.71 14.75 -7.27
C GLY A 319 -21.62 14.29 -6.28
N VAL A 320 -20.38 14.68 -6.54
CA VAL A 320 -19.18 14.03 -6.01
C VAL A 320 -18.96 14.49 -4.56
N LEU A 321 -19.24 13.63 -3.58
CA LEU A 321 -18.68 13.83 -2.24
C LEU A 321 -17.17 13.55 -2.29
N ARG A 322 -16.38 14.53 -2.73
CA ARG A 322 -14.92 14.43 -2.81
C ARG A 322 -14.33 14.30 -1.41
N ARG A 323 -14.03 13.07 -0.99
CA ARG A 323 -13.04 12.85 0.07
C ARG A 323 -11.68 12.71 -0.60
N GLN A 324 -10.95 13.82 -0.66
CA GLN A 324 -9.56 13.83 -1.08
C GLN A 324 -8.72 13.09 -0.03
N ILE A 325 -7.94 12.10 -0.44
CA ILE A 325 -6.82 11.64 0.39
C ILE A 325 -5.72 12.68 0.24
N ALA A 326 -5.82 13.75 1.02
CA ALA A 326 -4.63 14.36 1.54
C ALA A 326 -4.17 13.45 2.70
N ALA A 327 -2.93 12.98 2.67
CA ALA A 327 -2.22 12.60 3.88
C ALA A 327 -2.00 13.88 4.71
N ALA A 328 -3.09 14.40 5.26
CA ALA A 328 -3.14 15.54 6.17
C ALA A 328 -4.50 15.47 6.89
N GLU A 329 -4.46 15.11 8.17
CA GLU A 329 -5.55 15.35 9.09
C GLU A 329 -5.92 16.84 9.07
N SER A 330 -7.05 17.21 8.46
CA SER A 330 -7.65 18.54 8.67
C SER A 330 -9.15 18.63 8.37
N CYS A 331 -9.90 17.54 8.52
CA CYS A 331 -11.37 17.65 8.55
C CYS A 331 -11.89 17.42 9.98
N SER A 332 -12.26 18.51 10.65
CA SER A 332 -12.85 18.48 12.00
C SER A 332 -14.17 17.68 12.02
N GLY A 333 -14.51 17.11 13.17
CA GLY A 333 -15.71 16.26 13.34
C GLY A 333 -17.04 16.95 13.00
N ASP A 334 -17.09 18.28 13.07
CA ASP A 334 -18.30 19.06 12.79
C ASP A 334 -18.53 19.31 11.30
N GLN A 335 -17.47 19.37 10.50
CA GLN A 335 -17.58 19.49 9.05
C GLN A 335 -18.10 18.19 8.43
N ARG A 336 -17.68 17.05 9.01
CA ARG A 336 -18.21 15.70 8.70
C ARG A 336 -19.72 15.56 8.90
N LYS A 337 -20.27 16.11 9.99
CA LYS A 337 -21.72 16.03 10.27
C LYS A 337 -22.55 16.91 9.34
N ARG A 338 -22.04 18.11 8.98
CA ARG A 338 -22.76 19.05 8.10
C ARG A 338 -22.83 18.56 6.65
N GLU A 339 -21.80 17.88 6.15
CA GLU A 339 -21.83 17.29 4.81
C GLU A 339 -22.70 16.04 4.71
N MET A 340 -22.79 15.23 5.79
CA MET A 340 -23.75 14.12 5.86
C MET A 340 -25.20 14.60 5.85
N GLN A 341 -25.54 15.64 6.61
CA GLN A 341 -26.90 16.20 6.66
C GLN A 341 -27.31 16.89 5.36
N ARG A 342 -26.38 17.59 4.68
CA ARG A 342 -26.68 18.24 3.41
C ARG A 342 -26.94 17.24 2.27
N GLY A 343 -26.41 16.01 2.37
CA GLY A 343 -26.72 14.89 1.46
C GLY A 343 -28.01 14.12 1.79
N GLU A 344 -28.70 14.46 2.89
CA GLU A 344 -30.03 13.92 3.22
C GLU A 344 -31.18 14.78 2.68
N GLU A 345 -30.95 16.07 2.41
CA GLU A 345 -32.00 17.00 1.93
C GLU A 345 -32.29 16.90 0.41
N ASP A 346 -31.35 16.43 -0.41
CA ASP A 346 -31.56 16.18 -1.84
C ASP A 346 -32.19 14.79 -2.06
N GLY A 347 -33.52 14.76 -2.18
CA GLY A 347 -34.41 13.59 -2.20
C GLY A 347 -34.28 12.58 -3.35
N ASP A 348 -33.10 12.34 -3.92
CA ASP A 348 -32.86 11.27 -4.91
C ASP A 348 -31.98 10.14 -4.33
N LEU A 349 -32.60 9.32 -3.47
CA LEU A 349 -31.96 8.17 -2.82
C LEU A 349 -31.43 7.09 -3.79
N ARG A 350 -31.67 7.21 -5.11
CA ARG A 350 -31.21 6.27 -6.14
C ARG A 350 -29.86 6.64 -6.79
N LYS A 351 -29.21 7.74 -6.37
CA LYS A 351 -27.93 8.23 -6.94
C LYS A 351 -26.76 8.32 -5.95
N LYS A 352 -26.79 7.60 -4.83
CA LYS A 352 -25.72 7.68 -3.82
C LYS A 352 -24.51 6.81 -4.18
N GLN A 353 -23.72 7.25 -5.16
CA GLN A 353 -22.40 6.68 -5.44
C GLN A 353 -21.35 7.44 -4.63
N ILE A 354 -20.57 6.75 -3.82
CA ILE A 354 -19.52 7.38 -3.01
C ILE A 354 -18.26 7.49 -3.87
N TRP A 355 -17.82 8.72 -4.11
CA TRP A 355 -16.62 9.00 -4.90
C TRP A 355 -15.40 9.26 -4.01
N PHE A 356 -14.31 8.55 -4.27
CA PHE A 356 -13.04 8.76 -3.62
C PHE A 356 -11.99 9.17 -4.63
N VAL A 357 -11.37 10.33 -4.41
CA VAL A 357 -10.33 10.85 -5.29
C VAL A 357 -9.01 10.80 -4.54
N VAL A 358 -8.06 10.06 -5.10
CA VAL A 358 -6.69 10.04 -4.60
C VAL A 358 -5.90 11.09 -5.36
N ALA A 359 -5.78 12.27 -4.75
CA ALA A 359 -5.05 13.41 -5.32
C ALA A 359 -3.53 13.36 -5.05
N ALA A 360 -3.03 12.24 -4.49
CA ALA A 360 -1.62 12.06 -4.16
C ALA A 360 -0.76 11.53 -5.32
N GLN A 361 -1.39 11.13 -6.44
CA GLN A 361 -0.67 10.99 -7.70
C GLN A 361 -0.37 12.36 -8.23
#